data_AF-A0A5F0LTR4-F1
#
_entry.id   AF-A0A5F0LTR4-F1
#
_cell.length_a   1.000
_cell.length_b   1.000
_cell.length_c   1.000
_cell.angle_alpha   90.00
_cell.angle_beta   90.00
_cell.angle_gamma   90.00
#
_symmetry.space_group_name_H-M   'P 1'
#
loop_
_entity.id
_entity.type
_entity.pdbx_description
1 polymer ?
#
loop_
_entity_poly.entity_id
_entity_poly.type
_entity_poly.pdbx_seq_one_letter_code
_entity_poly.pdbx_strand_id
1 'polypeptide(L)'
;AQRDNLSEVAVEDIASDGGDDDSSVSCSIDLHASLGKLDQCLTLLDEKKRISIVYAYVDGCSHSEIAERLKAPLGSVKAWIKRGLAALRECMT
;
A
#
# COMPACT_ATOMS: atom_id res chain seq x y z
N ALA A 1 4.42 13.41 -27.36
CA ALA A 1 3.92 12.08 -27.73
C ALA A 1 2.92 11.66 -26.67
N GLN A 2 1.65 11.62 -27.09
CA GLN A 2 0.49 10.96 -26.48
C GLN A 2 0.23 11.17 -24.97
N ARG A 3 -0.58 12.19 -24.68
CA ARG A 3 -1.45 12.24 -23.51
C ARG A 3 -2.84 11.86 -24.00
N ASP A 4 -3.19 10.59 -23.90
CA ASP A 4 -4.54 10.15 -24.25
C ASP A 4 -5.03 9.09 -23.25
N ASN A 5 -6.23 9.35 -22.74
CA ASN A 5 -7.25 8.39 -22.31
C ASN A 5 -7.38 8.02 -20.82
N LEU A 6 -8.09 8.90 -20.10
CA LEU A 6 -9.34 8.60 -19.39
C LEU A 6 -9.47 7.20 -18.74
N SER A 7 -9.12 7.11 -17.46
CA SER A 7 -9.83 6.25 -16.52
C SER A 7 -10.34 7.11 -15.37
N GLU A 8 -11.67 7.19 -15.28
CA GLU A 8 -12.38 7.72 -14.13
C GLU A 8 -12.03 6.85 -12.92
N VAL A 9 -11.02 7.27 -12.16
CA VAL A 9 -10.84 6.78 -10.79
C VAL A 9 -11.84 7.55 -9.94
N ALA A 10 -12.96 6.89 -9.65
CA ALA A 10 -13.82 7.23 -8.53
C ALA A 10 -12.95 7.22 -7.27
N VAL A 11 -12.44 8.40 -6.91
CA VAL A 11 -11.88 8.66 -5.59
C VAL A 11 -13.07 8.77 -4.64
N GLU A 12 -13.46 7.65 -4.04
CA GLU A 12 -14.42 7.67 -2.95
C GLU A 12 -13.84 8.50 -1.80
N ASP A 13 -14.68 9.42 -1.32
CA ASP A 13 -14.45 10.47 -0.34
C ASP A 13 -13.79 9.95 0.95
N ILE A 14 -12.55 10.35 1.20
CA ILE A 14 -11.93 10.17 2.53
C ILE A 14 -12.20 11.46 3.30
N ALA A 15 -13.32 11.47 4.03
CA ALA A 15 -13.57 12.43 5.08
C ALA A 15 -12.45 12.32 6.13
N SER A 16 -11.53 13.28 6.12
CA SER A 16 -10.51 13.43 7.15
C SER A 16 -11.14 14.16 8.33
N ASP A 17 -11.55 13.41 9.35
CA ASP A 17 -11.90 13.96 10.66
C ASP A 17 -10.59 14.26 11.42
N GLY A 18 -10.32 15.55 11.63
CA GLY A 18 -9.19 16.02 12.41
C GLY A 18 -9.55 16.03 13.89
N GLY A 19 -8.93 15.14 14.66
CA GLY A 19 -8.89 15.21 16.11
C GLY A 19 -7.47 15.55 16.58
N ASP A 20 -7.27 16.80 16.99
CA ASP A 20 -6.09 17.25 17.72
C ASP A 20 -6.06 16.59 19.12
N ASP A 21 -5.05 15.76 19.40
CA ASP A 21 -4.74 15.28 20.76
C ASP A 21 -3.28 15.60 21.11
N ASP A 22 -3.11 16.33 22.21
CA ASP A 22 -1.87 16.88 22.75
C ASP A 22 -1.11 15.81 23.56
N SER A 23 0.05 15.34 23.05
CA SER A 23 1.08 14.66 23.84
C SER A 23 2.45 14.65 23.13
N SER A 24 3.19 15.74 23.29
CA SER A 24 4.33 16.09 22.41
C SER A 24 5.72 15.51 22.76
N VAL A 25 5.87 14.45 23.57
CA VAL A 25 7.22 13.88 23.85
C VAL A 25 7.37 12.35 23.83
N SER A 26 6.28 11.56 23.68
CA SER A 26 6.36 10.09 23.51
C SER A 26 6.07 9.62 22.08
N CYS A 27 5.34 10.41 21.28
CA CYS A 27 4.87 10.02 19.95
C CYS A 27 5.95 9.63 18.94
N SER A 28 7.16 10.21 19.01
CA SER A 28 8.18 9.90 18.01
C SER A 28 8.70 8.46 18.14
N ILE A 29 8.68 7.89 19.34
CA ILE A 29 9.16 6.53 19.60
C ILE A 29 8.06 5.53 19.22
N ASP A 30 6.81 5.83 19.55
CA ASP A 30 5.65 5.00 19.19
C ASP A 30 5.41 4.94 17.67
N LEU A 31 5.57 6.07 16.97
CA LEU A 31 5.49 6.12 15.51
C LEU A 31 6.63 5.30 14.87
N HIS A 32 7.86 5.46 15.35
CA HIS A 32 9.00 4.73 14.81
C HIS A 32 8.90 3.23 15.09
N ALA A 33 8.40 2.83 16.27
CA ALA A 33 8.12 1.43 16.60
C ALA A 33 7.03 0.84 15.70
N SER A 34 6.00 1.62 15.36
CA SER A 34 4.91 1.19 14.48
C SER A 34 5.38 1.03 13.02
N LEU A 35 6.20 1.96 12.53
CA LEU A 35 6.83 1.87 11.21
C LEU A 35 7.81 0.68 11.12
N GLY A 36 8.58 0.43 12.16
CA GLY A 36 9.50 -0.72 12.23
C GLY A 36 8.78 -2.07 12.25
N LYS A 37 7.60 -2.17 12.88
CA LYS A 37 6.76 -3.36 12.81
C LYS A 37 6.18 -3.57 11.41
N LEU A 38 5.72 -2.49 10.77
CA LEU A 38 5.21 -2.53 9.40
C LEU A 38 6.29 -3.02 8.42
N ASP A 39 7.52 -2.50 8.52
CA ASP A 39 8.64 -2.91 7.67
C ASP A 39 9.01 -4.39 7.86
N GLN A 40 9.03 -4.86 9.11
CA GLN A 40 9.21 -6.28 9.41
C GLN A 40 8.12 -7.14 8.79
N CYS A 41 6.85 -6.76 8.96
CA CYS A 41 5.72 -7.47 8.37
C CYS A 41 5.79 -7.49 6.84
N LEU A 42 6.15 -6.37 6.20
CA LEU A 42 6.35 -6.30 4.74
C LEU A 42 7.51 -7.16 4.26
N THR A 43 8.55 -7.32 5.08
CA THR A 43 9.70 -8.19 4.77
C THR A 43 9.36 -9.68 4.87
N LEU A 44 8.36 -10.05 5.69
CA LEU A 44 7.82 -11.41 5.74
C LEU A 44 6.96 -11.77 4.51
N LEU A 45 6.50 -10.77 3.75
CA LEU A 45 5.79 -11.02 2.50
C LEU A 45 6.75 -11.43 1.39
N ASP A 46 6.22 -12.25 0.48
CA ASP A 46 6.90 -12.59 -0.76
C ASP A 46 7.25 -11.31 -1.55
N GLU A 47 8.45 -11.26 -2.11
CA GLU A 47 8.99 -10.11 -2.85
C GLU A 47 7.98 -9.55 -3.87
N LYS A 48 7.32 -10.43 -4.63
CA LYS A 48 6.35 -9.98 -5.64
C LYS A 48 5.13 -9.30 -5.03
N LYS A 49 4.70 -9.74 -3.84
CA LYS A 49 3.56 -9.13 -3.13
C LYS A 49 3.97 -7.77 -2.58
N ARG A 50 5.15 -7.68 -1.97
CA ARG A 50 5.71 -6.43 -1.45
C ARG A 50 5.83 -5.38 -2.55
N ILE A 51 6.49 -5.71 -3.66
CA ILE A 51 6.66 -4.81 -4.80
C ILE A 51 5.31 -4.38 -5.38
N SER A 52 4.33 -5.30 -5.46
CA SER A 52 2.99 -4.96 -5.97
C SER A 52 2.26 -3.97 -5.05
N ILE A 53 2.43 -4.10 -3.73
CA ILE A 53 1.85 -3.17 -2.75
C ILE A 53 2.54 -1.81 -2.84
N VAL A 54 3.88 -1.78 -2.92
CA VAL A 54 4.64 -0.54 -3.05
C VAL A 54 4.25 0.22 -4.31
N TYR A 55 4.19 -0.44 -5.46
CA TYR A 55 3.75 0.23 -6.69
C TYR A 55 2.32 0.76 -6.60
N ALA A 56 1.42 0.05 -5.91
CA ALA A 56 0.03 0.50 -5.77
C ALA A 56 -0.11 1.70 -4.82
N TYR A 57 0.56 1.69 -3.67
CA TYR A 57 0.35 2.66 -2.59
C TYR A 57 1.38 3.79 -2.56
N VAL A 58 2.61 3.55 -3.00
CA VAL A 58 3.70 4.55 -3.01
C VAL A 58 3.78 5.21 -4.37
N ASP A 59 3.78 4.42 -5.46
CA ASP A 59 3.89 4.96 -6.81
C ASP A 59 2.52 5.35 -7.42
N GLY A 60 1.40 4.93 -6.81
CA GLY A 60 0.06 5.20 -7.30
C GLY A 60 -0.28 4.50 -8.62
N CYS A 61 0.46 3.44 -8.98
CA CYS A 61 0.23 2.70 -10.22
C CYS A 61 -1.09 1.92 -10.16
N SER A 62 -1.81 1.88 -11.27
CA SER A 62 -2.96 0.98 -11.41
C SER A 62 -2.52 -0.49 -11.45
N HIS A 63 -3.44 -1.40 -11.10
CA HIS A 63 -3.22 -2.84 -11.20
C HIS A 63 -2.70 -3.30 -12.57
N SER A 64 -3.09 -2.59 -13.64
CA SER A 64 -2.68 -2.88 -15.02
C SER A 64 -1.24 -2.48 -15.29
N GLU A 65 -0.83 -1.28 -14.87
CA GLU A 65 0.55 -0.82 -14.98
C GLU A 65 1.51 -1.70 -14.16
N ILE A 66 1.07 -2.14 -12.97
CA ILE A 66 1.84 -3.05 -12.12
C ILE A 66 2.05 -4.39 -12.81
N ALA A 67 1.02 -4.94 -13.46
CA ALA A 67 1.09 -6.19 -14.20
C ALA A 67 2.03 -6.09 -15.40
N GLU A 68 2.00 -4.99 -16.14
CA GLU A 68 2.93 -4.72 -17.24
C GLU A 68 4.37 -4.61 -16.74
N ARG A 69 4.59 -3.87 -15.65
CA ARG A 69 5.93 -3.65 -15.07
C ARG A 69 6.53 -4.94 -14.48
N LEU A 70 5.71 -5.77 -13.82
CA LEU A 70 6.12 -7.06 -13.26
C LEU A 70 6.10 -8.21 -14.28
N LYS A 71 5.65 -7.97 -15.51
CA LYS A 71 5.42 -9.00 -16.54
C LYS A 71 4.61 -10.19 -16.00
N ALA A 72 3.55 -9.87 -15.25
CA ALA A 72 2.69 -10.83 -14.59
C ALA A 72 1.23 -10.63 -15.03
N PRO A 73 0.37 -11.66 -15.03
CA PRO A 73 -1.03 -11.48 -15.39
C PRO A 73 -1.77 -10.67 -14.31
N LEU A 74 -2.74 -9.85 -14.73
CA LEU A 74 -3.55 -8.99 -13.85
C LEU A 74 -4.16 -9.75 -12.67
N GLY A 75 -4.60 -10.99 -12.91
CA GLY A 75 -5.16 -11.85 -11.87
C GLY A 75 -4.17 -12.18 -10.75
N SER A 76 -2.89 -12.39 -11.09
CA SER A 76 -1.83 -12.62 -10.12
C SER A 76 -1.52 -11.37 -9.31
N VAL A 77 -1.45 -10.20 -9.96
CA VAL A 77 -1.20 -8.92 -9.27
C VAL A 77 -2.32 -8.61 -8.27
N LYS A 78 -3.59 -8.71 -8.70
CA LYS A 78 -4.75 -8.53 -7.81
C LYS A 78 -4.71 -9.52 -6.63
N ALA A 79 -4.36 -10.77 -6.88
CA ALA A 79 -4.22 -11.78 -5.83
C ALA A 79 -3.07 -11.49 -4.89
N TRP A 80 -1.93 -11.01 -5.39
CA TRP A 80 -0.77 -10.63 -4.59
C TRP A 80 -1.08 -9.47 -3.66
N ILE A 81 -1.74 -8.42 -4.16
CA ILE A 81 -2.14 -7.27 -3.35
C ILE A 81 -3.15 -7.68 -2.29
N LYS A 82 -4.22 -8.39 -2.67
CA LYS A 82 -5.26 -8.84 -1.71
C LYS A 82 -4.69 -9.72 -0.62
N ARG A 83 -3.85 -10.71 -0.97
CA ARG A 83 -3.22 -11.63 0.00
C ARG A 83 -2.15 -10.94 0.83
N GLY A 84 -1.39 -10.02 0.23
CA GLY A 84 -0.37 -9.27 0.94
C GLY A 84 -0.97 -8.34 1.99
N LEU A 85 -2.04 -7.62 1.66
CA LEU A 85 -2.77 -6.81 2.65
C LEU A 85 -3.41 -7.66 3.76
N ALA A 86 -3.87 -8.87 3.45
CA ALA A 86 -4.37 -9.79 4.47
C ALA A 86 -3.26 -10.24 5.43
N ALA A 87 -2.11 -10.65 4.90
CA ALA A 87 -0.94 -11.03 5.71
C ALA A 87 -0.40 -9.85 6.54
N LEU A 88 -0.44 -8.63 5.98
CA LEU A 88 -0.05 -7.42 6.70
C LEU A 88 -0.94 -7.17 7.92
N ARG A 89 -2.26 -7.28 7.75
CA ARG A 89 -3.23 -7.15 8.85
C ARG A 89 -3.03 -8.22 9.91
N GLU A 90 -2.80 -9.47 9.50
CA GLU A 90 -2.54 -10.58 10.42
C GLU A 90 -1.24 -10.37 11.23
N CYS A 91 -0.20 -9.82 10.60
CA CYS A 91 1.08 -9.57 11.25
C CYS A 91 1.07 -8.36 12.20
N MET A 92 0.20 -7.37 11.96
CA MET A 92 0.06 -6.18 12.81
C MET A 92 -0.94 -6.36 13.96
N THR A 93 -1.69 -7.47 13.98
CA THR A 93 -2.57 -7.85 15.09
C THR A 93 -1.75 -8.57 16.16
#